data_AF-H7ELG2-F1
#
_entry.id   AF-H7ELG2-F1
#
_cell.length_a   1.000
_cell.length_b   1.000
_cell.length_c   1.000
_cell.angle_alpha   90.00
_cell.angle_beta   90.00
_cell.angle_gamma   90.00
#
_symmetry.space_group_name_H-M   'P 1'
#
loop_
_entity.id
_entity.type
_entity.pdbx_description
1 polymer ?
#
loop_
_entity_poly.entity_id
_entity_poly.type
_entity_poly.pdbx_seq_one_letter_code
_entity_poly.pdbx_strand_id
1 'polypeptide(L)'
;MEDMVEQYNGAYTGVSLTLSDDAESTEILSPGEPGFDENDMLRDEYFVWEDASLILAAPPKNVVRYSWTMYDLDDGYSEVAVMTANGKNTGREFVVYIPHSGLEVNHVYKLVLQIRDTGGADYKDSCSVVVYKHYIF
;
A
#
# COMPACT_ATOMS: atom_id res chain seq x y z
N MET A 1 5.33 7.90 23.03
CA MET A 1 4.23 7.17 22.37
C MET A 1 4.40 7.21 20.84
N GLU A 2 5.62 7.46 20.36
CA GLU A 2 6.02 7.46 18.93
C GLU A 2 6.13 6.02 18.38
N ASP A 3 6.36 5.03 19.26
CA ASP A 3 6.68 3.65 18.87
C ASP A 3 5.55 2.83 18.21
N MET A 4 4.26 3.03 18.55
CA MET A 4 3.28 1.98 18.23
C MET A 4 2.83 1.96 16.77
N VAL A 5 2.75 3.10 16.08
CA VAL A 5 2.30 3.15 14.67
C VAL A 5 3.46 2.88 13.72
N GLU A 6 4.66 3.36 14.05
CA GLU A 6 5.88 3.02 13.31
C GLU A 6 6.23 1.52 13.44
N GLN A 7 6.07 0.92 14.63
CA GLN A 7 6.21 -0.54 14.79
C GLN A 7 5.12 -1.33 14.06
N TYR A 8 3.89 -0.83 13.99
CA TYR A 8 2.79 -1.52 13.30
C TYR A 8 3.04 -1.65 11.78
N ASN A 9 3.56 -0.59 11.16
CA ASN A 9 3.93 -0.57 9.75
C ASN A 9 5.29 -1.22 9.48
N GLY A 10 6.23 -1.11 10.42
CA GLY A 10 7.56 -1.67 10.33
C GLY A 10 7.55 -3.20 10.24
N ALA A 11 6.48 -3.87 10.65
CA ALA A 11 6.48 -5.31 10.64
C ALA A 11 6.42 -5.94 9.23
N TYR A 12 5.65 -5.45 8.24
CA TYR A 12 5.47 -6.22 6.99
C TYR A 12 5.35 -5.37 5.71
N THR A 13 5.87 -5.95 4.63
CA THR A 13 5.73 -5.58 3.21
C THR A 13 6.31 -4.24 2.77
N GLY A 14 7.65 -4.18 2.64
CA GLY A 14 8.31 -3.28 1.68
C GLY A 14 8.04 -1.79 1.87
N VAL A 15 7.66 -1.36 3.07
CA VAL A 15 7.61 0.05 3.42
C VAL A 15 9.05 0.48 3.71
N SER A 16 9.70 1.15 2.76
CA SER A 16 10.88 1.98 3.11
C SER A 16 10.40 3.26 3.80
N LEU A 17 9.77 3.11 4.96
CA LEU A 17 9.90 4.14 5.99
C LEU A 17 11.34 4.01 6.45
N THR A 18 12.15 5.03 6.23
CA THR A 18 13.54 5.07 6.69
C THR A 18 13.58 5.13 8.22
N LEU A 19 13.12 4.10 8.94
CA LEU A 19 13.29 3.96 10.39
C LEU A 19 13.37 2.46 10.77
N SER A 20 14.61 2.05 11.05
CA SER A 20 15.06 0.87 11.81
C SER A 20 14.98 -0.55 11.20
N ASP A 21 16.12 -1.24 11.30
CA ASP A 21 16.50 -2.54 10.71
C ASP A 21 15.76 -3.80 11.22
N ASP A 22 14.62 -3.68 11.92
CA ASP A 22 13.95 -4.83 12.60
C ASP A 22 12.52 -5.10 12.08
N ALA A 23 12.31 -4.94 10.77
CA ALA A 23 11.13 -5.44 10.08
C ALA A 23 11.26 -6.95 9.82
N GLU A 24 10.46 -7.80 10.48
CA GLU A 24 10.33 -9.22 10.10
C GLU A 24 9.80 -9.30 8.66
N SER A 25 10.70 -9.41 7.68
CA SER A 25 10.38 -9.58 6.27
C SER A 25 9.52 -10.83 6.06
N THR A 26 8.21 -10.68 6.14
CA THR A 26 7.31 -11.68 5.61
C THR A 26 7.51 -11.76 4.11
N GLU A 27 7.92 -12.93 3.62
CA GLU A 27 8.05 -13.17 2.19
C GLU A 27 6.70 -12.90 1.51
N ILE A 28 6.68 -11.93 0.60
CA ILE A 28 5.51 -11.69 -0.26
C ILE A 28 5.47 -12.82 -1.29
N LEU A 29 4.56 -13.78 -1.09
CA LEU A 29 4.35 -14.89 -2.01
C LEU A 29 3.76 -14.38 -3.33
N SER A 30 4.16 -15.03 -4.42
CA SER A 30 3.74 -14.70 -5.78
C SER A 30 2.78 -15.74 -6.34
N PRO A 31 1.96 -15.39 -7.35
CA PRO A 31 1.15 -16.35 -8.08
C PRO A 31 1.98 -17.58 -8.51
N GLY A 32 1.45 -18.77 -8.22
CA GLY A 32 2.10 -20.04 -8.51
C GLY A 32 3.12 -20.52 -7.48
N GLU A 33 3.42 -19.74 -6.43
CA GLU A 33 4.20 -20.22 -5.28
C GLU A 33 3.28 -20.98 -4.30
N PRO A 34 3.73 -22.10 -3.68
CA PRO A 34 2.91 -22.82 -2.69
C PRO A 34 2.49 -21.92 -1.53
N GLY A 35 1.20 -21.90 -1.21
CA GLY A 35 0.66 -21.06 -0.13
C GLY A 35 0.35 -19.62 -0.54
N PHE A 36 0.47 -19.26 -1.82
CA PHE A 36 -0.07 -17.99 -2.31
C PHE A 36 -1.59 -17.92 -2.13
N ASP A 37 -2.06 -16.90 -1.42
CA ASP A 37 -3.47 -16.51 -1.32
C ASP A 37 -3.63 -15.13 -1.97
N GLU A 38 -4.61 -15.00 -2.85
CA GLU A 38 -4.91 -13.76 -3.56
C GLU A 38 -5.48 -12.66 -2.64
N ASN A 39 -5.97 -13.04 -1.46
CA ASN A 39 -6.51 -12.10 -0.46
C ASN A 39 -5.46 -11.66 0.58
N ASP A 40 -4.25 -12.18 0.49
CA ASP A 40 -3.13 -11.83 1.37
C ASP A 40 -2.03 -11.07 0.60
N MET A 41 -2.38 -10.43 -0.52
CA MET A 41 -1.42 -9.60 -1.28
C MET A 41 -1.17 -8.25 -0.61
N LEU A 42 -2.15 -7.77 0.16
CA LEU A 42 -2.13 -6.56 0.98
C LEU A 42 -2.58 -6.90 2.40
N ARG A 43 -2.19 -6.07 3.38
CA ARG A 43 -2.82 -6.10 4.71
C ARG A 43 -4.20 -5.46 4.65
N ASP A 44 -5.07 -5.79 5.61
CA ASP A 44 -6.38 -5.15 5.76
C ASP A 44 -6.30 -3.62 5.87
N GLU A 45 -5.30 -3.09 6.58
CA GLU A 45 -5.20 -1.66 6.90
C GLU A 45 -3.76 -1.16 7.02
N TYR A 46 -3.52 0.05 6.49
CA TYR A 46 -2.27 0.81 6.59
C TYR A 46 -2.53 2.19 7.16
N PHE A 47 -1.65 2.65 8.05
CA PHE A 47 -1.71 3.98 8.66
C PHE A 47 -0.57 4.85 8.14
N VAL A 48 -0.83 6.08 7.73
CA VAL A 48 0.20 7.00 7.23
C VAL A 48 -0.02 8.40 7.79
N TRP A 49 1.02 9.04 8.31
CA TRP A 49 0.89 10.40 8.86
C TRP A 49 0.76 11.44 7.72
N GLU A 50 0.36 12.66 8.05
CA GLU A 50 0.17 13.74 7.06
C GLU A 50 1.44 14.15 6.29
N ASP A 51 2.64 13.93 6.87
CA ASP A 51 3.93 14.33 6.31
C ASP A 51 4.80 13.15 5.76
N ALA A 52 4.19 11.99 5.44
CA ALA A 52 4.91 10.75 5.09
C ALA A 52 4.82 10.42 3.62
N SER A 53 5.63 9.42 3.24
CA SER A 53 5.28 8.55 2.14
C SER A 53 4.73 7.22 2.64
N LEU A 54 3.69 6.70 1.98
CA LEU A 54 3.32 5.29 2.04
C LEU A 54 3.94 4.59 0.83
N ILE A 55 4.72 3.54 1.09
CA ILE A 55 5.40 2.74 0.07
C ILE A 55 4.95 1.30 0.24
N LEU A 56 4.32 0.72 -0.78
CA LEU A 56 3.85 -0.66 -0.79
C LEU A 56 4.44 -1.41 -1.97
N ALA A 57 4.69 -2.71 -1.81
CA ALA A 57 5.23 -3.57 -2.85
C ALA A 57 4.29 -4.74 -3.15
N ALA A 58 3.93 -4.91 -4.42
CA ALA A 58 3.18 -6.07 -4.90
C ALA A 58 4.10 -7.31 -5.06
N PRO A 59 3.51 -8.51 -5.24
CA PRO A 59 4.25 -9.74 -5.49
C PRO A 59 5.29 -9.62 -6.62
N PRO A 60 6.55 -10.06 -6.40
CA PRO A 60 7.65 -9.76 -7.32
C PRO A 60 7.75 -10.67 -8.54
N LYS A 61 7.29 -11.93 -8.47
CA LYS A 61 7.52 -12.95 -9.50
C LYS A 61 6.23 -13.32 -10.20
N ASN A 62 6.36 -13.93 -11.38
CA ASN A 62 5.24 -14.44 -12.16
C ASN A 62 4.14 -13.42 -12.47
N VAL A 63 4.43 -12.11 -12.40
CA VAL A 63 3.49 -11.03 -12.70
C VAL A 63 3.98 -10.24 -13.91
N VAL A 64 3.08 -9.96 -14.86
CA VAL A 64 3.37 -9.19 -16.08
C VAL A 64 2.79 -7.78 -16.03
N ARG A 65 1.82 -7.53 -15.15
CA ARG A 65 1.16 -6.22 -15.03
C ARG A 65 0.70 -5.98 -13.60
N TYR A 66 0.85 -4.72 -13.17
CA TYR A 66 0.32 -4.20 -11.91
C TYR A 66 -0.61 -3.03 -12.22
N SER A 67 -1.58 -2.82 -11.33
CA SER A 67 -2.46 -1.65 -11.33
C SER A 67 -2.84 -1.32 -9.90
N TRP A 68 -2.57 -0.08 -9.50
CA TRP A 68 -2.95 0.46 -8.21
C TRP A 68 -4.02 1.53 -8.41
N THR A 69 -5.10 1.43 -7.64
CA THR A 69 -6.19 2.41 -7.69
C THR A 69 -6.64 2.74 -6.28
N MET A 70 -6.72 4.03 -5.96
CA MET A 70 -7.20 4.52 -4.68
C MET A 70 -8.59 5.12 -4.84
N TYR A 71 -9.48 4.83 -3.90
CA TYR A 71 -10.85 5.31 -3.89
C TYR A 71 -11.13 6.05 -2.59
N ASP A 72 -11.90 7.13 -2.68
CA ASP A 72 -12.48 7.80 -1.54
C ASP A 72 -13.78 7.09 -1.14
N LEU A 73 -13.83 6.56 0.08
CA LEU A 73 -15.00 5.83 0.56
C LEU A 73 -16.19 6.75 0.88
N ASP A 74 -15.91 7.99 1.28
CA ASP A 74 -16.93 8.95 1.72
C ASP A 74 -17.54 9.71 0.54
N ASP A 75 -16.80 9.84 -0.56
CA ASP A 75 -17.30 10.40 -1.83
C ASP A 75 -17.86 9.32 -2.78
N GLY A 76 -18.54 8.31 -2.21
CA GLY A 76 -19.25 7.30 -2.99
C GLY A 76 -18.35 6.42 -3.86
N TYR A 77 -17.11 6.14 -3.42
CA TYR A 77 -16.11 5.36 -4.15
C TYR A 77 -15.58 6.06 -5.41
N SER A 78 -15.46 7.39 -5.38
CA SER A 78 -14.79 8.11 -6.46
C SER A 78 -13.30 7.75 -6.51
N GLU A 79 -12.77 7.57 -7.73
CA GLU A 79 -11.35 7.30 -7.91
C GLU A 79 -10.54 8.56 -7.60
N VAL A 80 -9.58 8.44 -6.69
CA VAL A 80 -8.68 9.52 -6.31
C VAL A 80 -7.46 9.47 -7.22
N ALA A 81 -7.22 10.55 -7.95
CA ALA A 81 -6.00 10.72 -8.73
C ALA A 81 -4.82 10.99 -7.79
N VAL A 82 -4.19 9.93 -7.31
CA VAL A 82 -3.04 10.03 -6.41
C VAL A 82 -1.80 10.38 -7.20
N MET A 83 -1.16 11.51 -6.88
CA MET A 83 0.18 11.82 -7.38
C MET A 83 1.19 10.89 -6.72
N THR A 84 1.62 9.87 -7.46
CA THR A 84 2.69 8.97 -7.01
C THR A 84 4.06 9.59 -7.29
N ALA A 85 5.05 9.30 -6.44
CA ALA A 85 6.39 9.92 -6.55
C ALA A 85 7.10 9.59 -7.88
N ASN A 86 6.72 8.49 -8.53
CA ASN A 86 7.21 8.05 -9.83
C ASN A 86 6.25 8.36 -10.99
N GLY A 87 5.10 9.00 -10.71
CA GLY A 87 4.04 9.34 -11.66
C GLY A 87 3.38 8.13 -12.33
N LYS A 88 3.52 6.92 -11.77
CA LYS A 88 3.04 5.67 -12.38
C LYS A 88 2.36 4.78 -11.35
N ASN A 89 1.10 4.43 -11.63
CA ASN A 89 0.31 3.52 -10.80
C ASN A 89 0.31 2.08 -11.35
N THR A 90 1.25 1.77 -12.24
CA THR A 90 1.35 0.49 -12.97
C THR A 90 2.65 -0.27 -12.67
N GLY A 91 3.44 0.23 -11.72
CA GLY A 91 4.64 -0.45 -11.24
C GLY A 91 4.34 -1.47 -10.14
N ARG A 92 5.33 -2.32 -9.85
CA ARG A 92 5.29 -3.22 -8.69
C ARG A 92 5.12 -2.44 -7.38
N GLU A 93 5.75 -1.28 -7.30
CA GLU A 93 5.70 -0.42 -6.13
C GLU A 93 4.62 0.65 -6.29
N PHE A 94 3.87 0.87 -5.22
CA PHE A 94 3.00 2.01 -5.02
C PHE A 94 3.66 2.97 -4.05
N VAL A 95 3.83 4.23 -4.46
CA VAL A 95 4.46 5.26 -3.63
C VAL A 95 3.61 6.50 -3.65
N VAL A 96 2.99 6.85 -2.53
CA VAL A 96 2.24 8.10 -2.36
C VAL A 96 2.92 8.97 -1.31
N TYR A 97 3.18 10.24 -1.66
CA TYR A 97 3.65 11.25 -0.72
C TYR A 97 2.48 12.10 -0.25
N ILE A 98 2.07 11.94 1.01
CA ILE A 98 0.81 12.47 1.53
C ILE A 98 0.68 13.98 1.36
N PRO A 99 1.69 14.82 1.68
CA PRO A 99 1.57 16.27 1.54
C PRO A 99 1.21 16.77 0.14
N HIS A 100 1.56 16.03 -0.91
CA HIS A 100 1.27 16.41 -2.30
C HIS A 100 0.28 15.45 -2.99
N SER A 101 -0.33 14.54 -2.24
CA SER A 101 -1.20 13.49 -2.78
C SER A 101 -2.62 13.95 -3.06
N GLY A 102 -3.05 15.04 -2.42
CA GLY A 102 -4.46 15.47 -2.39
C GLY A 102 -5.34 14.69 -1.41
N LEU A 103 -4.75 13.79 -0.61
CA LEU A 103 -5.46 13.06 0.44
C LEU A 103 -5.66 13.92 1.68
N GLU A 104 -6.81 13.76 2.32
CA GLU A 104 -7.23 14.49 3.50
C GLU A 104 -6.84 13.76 4.79
N VAL A 105 -6.54 14.55 5.82
CA VAL A 105 -6.15 14.04 7.13
C VAL A 105 -7.38 13.63 7.94
N ASN A 106 -7.26 12.54 8.70
CA ASN A 106 -8.34 11.83 9.40
C ASN A 106 -9.38 11.22 8.46
N HIS A 107 -8.94 10.85 7.26
CA HIS A 107 -9.76 10.24 6.22
C HIS A 107 -9.34 8.79 5.97
N VAL A 108 -10.30 7.97 5.54
CA VAL A 108 -10.07 6.56 5.20
C VAL A 108 -10.30 6.34 3.71
N TYR A 109 -9.25 5.88 3.04
CA TYR A 109 -9.28 5.54 1.62
C TYR A 109 -9.25 4.04 1.43
N LYS A 110 -9.76 3.58 0.29
CA LYS A 110 -9.60 2.19 -0.15
C LYS A 110 -8.57 2.11 -1.26
N LEU A 111 -7.47 1.41 -1.02
CA LEU A 111 -6.48 1.10 -2.04
C LEU A 111 -6.74 -0.30 -2.59
N VAL A 112 -6.67 -0.43 -3.91
CA VAL A 112 -6.87 -1.68 -4.63
C VAL A 112 -5.62 -2.00 -5.43
N LEU A 113 -5.10 -3.21 -5.25
CA LEU A 113 -4.08 -3.80 -6.09
C LEU A 113 -4.74 -4.80 -7.04
N GLN A 114 -4.48 -4.66 -8.34
CA GLN A 114 -4.78 -5.68 -9.33
C GLN A 114 -3.49 -6.10 -10.03
N ILE A 115 -3.26 -7.41 -10.11
CA ILE A 115 -2.12 -7.99 -10.82
C ILE A 115 -2.60 -8.96 -11.90
N ARG A 116 -1.80 -9.10 -12.96
CA ARG A 116 -1.97 -10.16 -13.95
C ARG A 116 -0.74 -11.04 -13.96
N ASP A 117 -0.92 -12.35 -13.80
CA ASP A 117 0.19 -13.29 -13.83
C ASP A 117 0.68 -13.61 -15.26
N THR A 118 1.81 -14.30 -15.35
CA THR A 118 2.40 -14.78 -16.62
C THR A 118 1.53 -15.84 -17.33
N GLY A 119 0.62 -16.49 -16.61
CA GLY A 119 -0.38 -17.42 -17.14
C GLY A 119 -1.62 -16.73 -17.72
N GLY A 120 -1.79 -15.43 -17.46
CA GLY A 120 -2.90 -14.61 -17.91
C GLY A 120 -4.07 -14.51 -16.92
N ALA A 121 -3.96 -15.05 -15.71
CA ALA A 121 -4.97 -14.87 -14.66
C ALA A 121 -4.84 -13.49 -14.00
N ASP A 122 -5.99 -12.91 -13.62
CA ASP A 122 -6.06 -11.63 -12.92
C ASP A 122 -6.41 -11.87 -11.45
N TYR A 123 -5.63 -11.29 -10.54
CA TYR A 123 -5.85 -11.33 -9.09
C TYR A 123 -6.08 -9.92 -8.58
N LYS A 124 -6.86 -9.79 -7.49
CA LYS A 124 -7.23 -8.51 -6.93
C LYS A 124 -7.32 -8.59 -5.42
N ASP A 125 -6.75 -7.60 -4.77
CA ASP A 125 -6.84 -7.41 -3.32
C ASP A 125 -7.04 -5.92 -2.98
N SER A 126 -7.49 -5.61 -1.77
CA SER A 126 -7.74 -4.25 -1.33
C SER A 126 -7.55 -4.04 0.15
N CYS A 127 -7.06 -2.86 0.52
CA CYS A 127 -6.84 -2.46 1.89
C CYS A 127 -7.43 -1.07 2.19
N SER A 128 -7.57 -0.78 3.48
CA SER A 128 -7.85 0.56 3.99
C SER A 128 -6.54 1.34 4.18
N VAL A 129 -6.53 2.62 3.80
CA VAL A 129 -5.43 3.54 4.06
C VAL A 129 -5.97 4.69 4.91
N VAL A 130 -5.51 4.78 6.15
CA VAL A 130 -5.91 5.79 7.12
C VAL A 130 -4.84 6.88 7.17
N VAL A 131 -5.18 8.08 6.72
CA VAL A 131 -4.30 9.24 6.84
C VAL A 131 -4.59 9.92 8.17
N TYR A 132 -3.58 10.11 9.01
CA TYR A 132 -3.77 10.67 10.35
C TYR A 132 -2.84 11.86 10.64
N LYS A 133 -3.28 12.72 11.55
CA LYS A 133 -2.48 13.85 12.02
C LYS A 133 -1.47 13.42 13.07
N HIS A 134 -0.20 13.76 12.90
CA HIS A 134 0.81 13.52 13.93
C HIS A 134 0.94 14.75 14.85
N TYR A 135 0.66 14.56 16.14
CA TYR A 135 0.83 15.61 17.16
C TYR A 135 2.11 15.34 17.96
N ILE A 136 3.11 16.22 17.82
CA ILE A 136 4.30 16.24 18.67
C ILE A 136 3.94 17.01 19.95
N PHE A 137 4.11 16.39 21.11
CA PHE A 137 3.85 16.97 22.43
C PHE A 137 5.14 17.31 23.18
#